data_AF-U6LS66-F1
#
_entry.id   AF-U6LS66-F1
#
_cell.length_a   1.000
_cell.length_b   1.000
_cell.length_c   1.000
_cell.angle_alpha   90.00
_cell.angle_beta   90.00
_cell.angle_gamma   90.00
#
_symmetry.space_group_name_H-M   'P 1'
#
loop_
_entity.id
_entity.type
_entity.pdbx_description
1 polymer ?
#
loop_
_entity_poly.entity_id
_entity_poly.type
_entity_poly.pdbx_seq_one_letter_code
_entity_poly.pdbx_strand_id
1 'polypeptide(L)'
;MARPTADRPATLAAVTSWMGLAAGALTLILWCFLLPASKVRLSVEPGNFLGDVNQQRWRQALFSFTPEVFVDVWTPFIFGTVSVVAHFNTFESSFITGDFFRFFFWNLIMALFGNLGYAGGLGIICGSFTLLVAFFSLVCLCACNGPAKLNLDPFSRQDILDF
;
A
#
# COMPACT_ATOMS: atom_id res chain seq x y z
N MET A 1 16.80 32.20 -28.21
CA MET A 1 16.65 31.79 -26.79
C MET A 1 15.43 30.88 -26.70
N ALA A 2 15.61 29.57 -26.82
CA ALA A 2 14.51 28.60 -26.83
C ALA A 2 14.32 28.04 -25.42
N ARG A 3 13.08 28.05 -24.90
CA ARG A 3 12.69 27.41 -23.64
C ARG A 3 12.87 25.88 -23.76
N PRO A 4 13.51 25.20 -22.80
CA PRO A 4 13.51 23.74 -22.81
C PRO A 4 12.09 23.28 -22.45
N THR A 5 11.48 22.51 -23.35
CA THR A 5 10.12 21.95 -23.21
C THR A 5 10.14 20.50 -22.69
N ALA A 6 11.25 20.05 -22.11
CA ALA A 6 11.49 18.65 -21.77
C ALA A 6 11.09 18.23 -20.34
N ASP A 7 10.75 19.15 -19.43
CA ASP A 7 10.55 18.82 -18.00
C ASP A 7 9.15 18.29 -17.64
N ARG A 8 8.14 18.54 -18.48
CA ARG A 8 6.73 18.18 -18.19
C ARG A 8 6.48 16.68 -17.98
N PRO A 9 6.97 15.75 -18.84
CA PRO A 9 6.77 14.32 -18.62
C PRO A 9 7.53 13.79 -17.40
N ALA A 10 8.68 14.38 -17.05
CA ALA A 10 9.42 14.01 -15.86
C ALA A 10 8.67 14.38 -14.57
N THR A 11 8.06 15.57 -14.52
CA THR A 11 7.26 16.00 -13.36
C THR A 11 6.00 15.15 -13.17
N LEU A 12 5.28 14.82 -14.26
CA LEU A 12 4.07 13.99 -14.16
C LEU A 12 4.39 12.57 -13.66
N ALA A 13 5.45 11.97 -14.18
CA ALA A 13 5.93 10.67 -13.74
C ALA A 13 6.26 10.69 -12.24
N ALA A 14 7.04 11.68 -11.79
CA ALA A 14 7.43 11.82 -10.39
C ALA A 14 6.21 12.00 -9.46
N VAL A 15 5.26 12.86 -9.83
CA VAL A 15 4.02 13.07 -9.06
C VAL A 15 3.23 11.77 -8.96
N THR A 16 3.07 11.05 -10.07
CA THR A 16 2.34 9.77 -10.09
C THR A 16 3.00 8.73 -9.19
N SER A 17 4.33 8.65 -9.21
CA SER A 17 5.10 7.76 -8.34
C SER A 17 4.93 8.10 -6.85
N TRP A 18 4.96 9.38 -6.48
CA TRP A 18 4.67 9.83 -5.11
C TRP A 18 3.24 9.54 -4.69
N MET A 19 2.28 9.71 -5.60
CA MET A 19 0.89 9.35 -5.33
C MET A 19 0.74 7.86 -5.05
N GLY A 20 1.43 6.98 -5.78
CA GLY A 20 1.37 5.53 -5.50
C GLY A 20 2.09 5.12 -4.22
N LEU A 21 3.18 5.79 -3.84
CA LEU A 21 3.75 5.63 -2.49
C LEU A 21 2.75 6.03 -1.40
N ALA A 22 2.09 7.19 -1.57
CA ALA A 22 1.07 7.67 -0.66
C ALA A 22 -0.14 6.71 -0.61
N ALA A 23 -0.55 6.14 -1.74
CA ALA A 23 -1.62 5.14 -1.80
C ALA A 23 -1.25 3.89 -0.98
N GLY A 24 -0.03 3.37 -1.13
CA GLY A 24 0.47 2.27 -0.31
C GLY A 24 0.46 2.58 1.19
N ALA A 25 0.89 3.79 1.58
CA ALA A 25 0.87 4.23 2.96
C ALA A 25 -0.57 4.39 3.52
N LEU A 26 -1.49 4.95 2.74
CA LEU A 26 -2.90 5.05 3.10
C LEU A 26 -3.54 3.67 3.26
N THR A 27 -3.19 2.71 2.42
CA THR A 27 -3.63 1.31 2.52
C THR A 27 -3.11 0.63 3.80
N LEU A 28 -1.89 0.94 4.26
CA LEU A 28 -1.40 0.50 5.58
C LEU A 28 -2.17 1.17 6.72
N ILE A 29 -2.48 2.45 6.61
CA ILE A 29 -3.29 3.17 7.60
C ILE A 29 -4.70 2.57 7.66
N LEU A 30 -5.31 2.26 6.52
CA LEU A 30 -6.60 1.58 6.42
C LEU A 30 -6.58 0.24 7.18
N TRP A 31 -5.53 -0.55 7.01
CA TRP A 31 -5.34 -1.79 7.77
C TRP A 31 -5.27 -1.55 9.28
N CYS A 32 -4.56 -0.52 9.73
CA CYS A 32 -4.51 -0.15 11.15
C CYS A 32 -5.91 0.18 11.72
N PHE A 33 -6.82 0.73 10.91
CA PHE A 33 -8.21 0.96 11.33
C PHE A 33 -9.10 -0.30 11.24
N LEU A 34 -8.78 -1.23 10.35
CA LEU A 34 -9.48 -2.52 10.25
C LEU A 34 -9.28 -3.40 11.51
N LEU A 35 -8.08 -3.37 12.10
CA LEU A 35 -7.75 -4.21 13.26
C LEU A 35 -8.65 -3.93 14.49
N PRO A 36 -8.84 -2.67 14.98
CA PRO A 36 -9.75 -2.39 16.07
C PRO A 36 -11.22 -2.69 15.74
N ALA A 37 -11.63 -2.49 14.48
CA ALA A 37 -12.99 -2.77 14.03
C ALA A 37 -13.35 -4.27 14.14
N SER A 38 -12.35 -5.15 14.11
CA SER A 38 -12.49 -6.60 14.21
C SER A 38 -12.74 -7.09 15.65
N LYS A 39 -12.84 -6.19 16.65
CA LYS A 39 -13.14 -6.50 18.07
C LYS A 39 -12.25 -7.57 18.69
N VAL A 40 -10.99 -7.59 18.26
CA VAL A 40 -9.99 -8.56 18.69
C VAL A 40 -9.65 -8.34 20.15
N ARG A 41 -9.73 -9.42 20.95
CA ARG A 41 -9.32 -9.40 22.35
C ARG A 41 -8.86 -10.76 22.83
N LEU A 42 -7.80 -10.76 23.62
CA LEU A 42 -7.37 -11.91 24.42
C LEU A 42 -8.05 -11.85 25.78
N SER A 43 -8.49 -12.98 26.28
CA SER A 43 -9.14 -13.11 27.57
C SER A 43 -8.71 -14.42 28.24
N VAL A 44 -8.64 -14.41 29.56
CA VAL A 44 -8.43 -15.61 30.38
C VAL A 44 -9.67 -15.78 31.22
N GLU A 45 -10.29 -16.96 31.18
CA GLU A 45 -11.51 -17.23 31.94
C GLU A 45 -11.17 -17.50 33.40
N PRO A 46 -11.69 -16.71 34.36
CA PRO A 46 -11.46 -16.96 35.77
C PRO A 46 -11.99 -18.34 36.18
N GLY A 47 -11.14 -19.16 36.81
CA GLY A 47 -11.51 -20.52 37.24
C GLY A 47 -11.47 -21.58 36.14
N ASN A 48 -11.20 -21.23 34.88
CA ASN A 48 -11.05 -22.17 33.78
C ASN A 48 -9.87 -21.80 32.87
N PHE A 49 -8.65 -22.07 33.34
CA PHE A 49 -7.42 -21.74 32.62
C PHE A 49 -7.27 -22.47 31.27
N LEU A 50 -7.95 -23.62 31.11
CA LEU A 50 -7.93 -24.42 29.89
C LEU A 50 -9.10 -24.08 28.94
N GLY A 51 -9.94 -23.10 29.30
CA GLY A 51 -11.06 -22.66 28.47
C GLY A 51 -10.59 -21.99 27.18
N ASP A 52 -11.08 -22.48 26.04
CA ASP A 52 -10.75 -21.96 24.70
C ASP A 52 -11.61 -20.71 24.34
N VAL A 53 -11.65 -19.73 25.24
CA VAL A 53 -12.44 -18.50 25.09
C VAL A 53 -11.92 -17.56 24.00
N ASN A 54 -10.69 -17.82 23.53
CA ASN A 54 -10.00 -17.00 22.52
C ASN A 54 -10.18 -17.52 21.08
N GLN A 55 -10.81 -18.69 20.88
CA GLN A 55 -11.04 -19.24 19.55
C GLN A 55 -11.71 -18.22 18.62
N GLN A 56 -12.86 -17.65 19.04
CA GLN A 56 -13.65 -16.76 18.18
C GLN A 56 -13.04 -15.37 18.03
N ARG A 57 -12.45 -14.82 19.10
CA ARG A 57 -12.06 -13.39 19.16
C ARG A 57 -10.60 -13.12 18.85
N TRP A 58 -9.77 -14.15 18.84
CA TRP A 58 -8.34 -14.04 18.56
C TRP A 58 -7.97 -14.88 17.34
N ARG A 59 -8.21 -16.20 17.38
CA ARG A 59 -7.83 -17.09 16.27
C ARG A 59 -8.70 -16.85 15.04
N GLN A 60 -10.01 -17.01 15.14
CA GLN A 60 -10.92 -16.88 14.00
C GLN A 60 -11.14 -15.44 13.53
N ALA A 61 -10.71 -14.43 14.31
CA ALA A 61 -10.81 -13.02 13.93
C ALA A 61 -9.56 -12.47 13.23
N LEU A 62 -8.38 -13.09 13.43
CA LEU A 62 -7.10 -12.57 12.93
C LEU A 62 -6.08 -13.65 12.60
N PHE A 63 -5.90 -14.59 13.52
CA PHE A 63 -4.82 -15.58 13.51
C PHE A 63 -5.34 -16.97 13.18
N SER A 64 -6.07 -17.07 12.07
CA SER A 64 -6.52 -18.34 11.49
C SER A 64 -5.99 -18.45 10.09
N PHE A 65 -5.51 -19.63 9.69
CA PHE A 65 -5.15 -19.92 8.30
C PHE A 65 -6.37 -20.28 7.43
N THR A 66 -7.58 -20.12 7.95
CA THR A 66 -8.78 -20.15 7.10
C THR A 66 -8.65 -19.02 6.08
N PRO A 67 -8.67 -19.30 4.77
CA PRO A 67 -8.41 -18.29 3.74
C PRO A 67 -9.31 -17.06 3.86
N GLU A 68 -10.59 -17.26 4.20
CA GLU A 68 -11.57 -16.17 4.40
C GLU A 68 -11.24 -15.23 5.55
N VAL A 69 -10.44 -15.67 6.54
CA VAL A 69 -10.00 -14.84 7.66
C VAL A 69 -8.64 -14.24 7.34
N PHE A 70 -7.67 -15.06 6.96
CA PHE A 70 -6.30 -14.60 6.75
C PHE A 70 -6.20 -13.66 5.56
N VAL A 71 -6.73 -14.06 4.41
CA VAL A 71 -6.61 -13.26 3.19
C VAL A 71 -7.36 -11.96 3.39
N ASP A 72 -8.59 -11.97 3.88
CA ASP A 72 -9.38 -10.75 4.09
C ASP A 72 -8.64 -9.75 5.00
N VAL A 73 -8.24 -10.17 6.21
CA VAL A 73 -7.67 -9.23 7.18
C VAL A 73 -6.26 -8.74 6.78
N TRP A 74 -5.45 -9.57 6.12
CA TRP A 74 -4.06 -9.23 5.82
C TRP A 74 -3.84 -8.67 4.41
N THR A 75 -4.85 -8.74 3.53
CA THR A 75 -4.73 -8.23 2.16
C THR A 75 -4.35 -6.74 2.11
N PRO A 76 -5.01 -5.82 2.84
CA PRO A 76 -4.61 -4.41 2.86
C PRO A 76 -3.18 -4.22 3.36
N PHE A 77 -2.76 -4.96 4.40
CA PHE A 77 -1.39 -4.91 4.89
C PHE A 77 -0.38 -5.29 3.81
N ILE A 78 -0.57 -6.44 3.15
CA ILE A 78 0.36 -6.95 2.14
C ILE A 78 0.45 -5.98 0.96
N PHE A 79 -0.68 -5.53 0.42
CA PHE A 79 -0.69 -4.58 -0.69
C PHE A 79 -0.01 -3.26 -0.31
N GLY A 80 -0.35 -2.70 0.85
CA GLY A 80 0.24 -1.46 1.34
C GLY A 80 1.74 -1.58 1.54
N THR A 81 2.21 -2.64 2.20
CA THR A 81 3.64 -2.88 2.43
C THR A 81 4.38 -3.03 1.12
N VAL A 82 3.92 -3.91 0.23
CA VAL A 82 4.57 -4.15 -1.07
C VAL A 82 4.64 -2.88 -1.90
N SER A 83 3.56 -2.09 -1.92
CA SER A 83 3.51 -0.81 -2.65
C SER A 83 4.52 0.19 -2.08
N VAL A 84 4.65 0.29 -0.75
CA VAL A 84 5.61 1.19 -0.11
C VAL A 84 7.06 0.74 -0.36
N VAL A 85 7.38 -0.53 -0.10
CA VAL A 85 8.76 -1.02 -0.23
C VAL A 85 9.26 -0.98 -1.67
N ALA A 86 8.37 -1.14 -2.67
CA ALA A 86 8.72 -1.08 -4.09
C ALA A 86 9.33 0.26 -4.55
N HIS A 87 9.22 1.32 -3.76
CA HIS A 87 9.83 2.62 -4.03
C HIS A 87 11.27 2.78 -3.50
N PHE A 88 11.75 1.88 -2.63
CA PHE A 88 13.08 1.96 -2.04
C PHE A 88 14.14 1.28 -2.91
N ASN A 89 15.37 1.81 -2.91
CA ASN A 89 16.49 1.26 -3.68
C ASN A 89 16.89 -0.13 -3.22
N THR A 90 16.81 -0.40 -1.91
CA THR A 90 17.12 -1.70 -1.32
C THR A 90 16.19 -2.82 -1.80
N PHE A 91 15.01 -2.48 -2.32
CA PHE A 91 14.03 -3.45 -2.82
C PHE A 91 13.80 -3.27 -4.32
N GLU A 92 14.42 -4.16 -5.09
CA GLU A 92 14.26 -4.26 -6.54
C GLU A 92 12.92 -4.91 -6.88
N SER A 93 11.85 -4.11 -7.03
CA SER A 93 10.54 -4.59 -7.49
C SER A 93 10.23 -4.14 -8.92
N SER A 94 11.00 -4.64 -9.89
CA SER A 94 10.73 -4.42 -11.32
C SER A 94 9.35 -4.93 -11.75
N PHE A 95 8.75 -5.84 -10.98
CA PHE A 95 7.40 -6.34 -11.23
C PHE A 95 6.30 -5.27 -11.03
N ILE A 96 6.53 -4.28 -10.17
CA ILE A 96 5.51 -3.26 -9.85
C ILE A 96 5.91 -1.89 -10.40
N THR A 97 7.12 -1.43 -10.08
CA THR A 97 7.57 -0.07 -10.38
C THR A 97 8.51 0.01 -11.58
N GLY A 98 8.71 -1.11 -12.29
CA GLY A 98 9.58 -1.18 -13.48
C GLY A 98 9.09 -0.35 -14.66
N ASP A 99 7.77 -0.20 -14.82
CA ASP A 99 7.13 0.65 -15.82
C ASP A 99 5.73 1.07 -15.35
N PHE A 100 5.14 2.05 -16.02
CA PHE A 100 3.80 2.57 -15.68
C PHE A 100 2.65 1.62 -16.02
N PHE A 101 2.84 0.64 -16.90
CA PHE A 101 1.83 -0.37 -17.21
C PHE A 101 1.64 -1.32 -16.03
N ARG A 102 2.74 -1.85 -15.48
CA ARG A 102 2.75 -2.67 -14.26
C ARG A 102 2.21 -1.88 -13.08
N PHE A 103 2.62 -0.62 -12.95
CA PHE A 103 2.16 0.25 -11.88
C PHE A 103 0.65 0.53 -11.95
N PHE A 104 0.09 0.69 -13.16
CA PHE A 104 -1.35 0.79 -13.37
C PHE A 104 -2.09 -0.45 -12.85
N PHE A 105 -1.70 -1.65 -13.29
CA PHE A 105 -2.37 -2.88 -12.87
C PHE A 105 -2.24 -3.13 -11.37
N TRP A 106 -1.05 -2.87 -10.80
CA TRP A 106 -0.83 -2.98 -9.37
C TRP A 106 -1.79 -2.08 -8.57
N ASN A 107 -1.85 -0.80 -8.92
CA ASN A 107 -2.73 0.15 -8.23
C ASN A 107 -4.23 -0.17 -8.46
N LEU A 108 -4.60 -0.63 -9.67
CA LEU A 108 -5.97 -1.04 -9.95
C LEU A 108 -6.38 -2.24 -9.07
N ILE A 109 -5.53 -3.26 -8.98
CA ILE A 109 -5.78 -4.44 -8.13
C ILE A 109 -5.81 -4.03 -6.67
N MET A 110 -4.87 -3.21 -6.19
CA MET A 110 -4.84 -2.73 -4.82
C MET A 110 -6.11 -1.94 -4.48
N ALA A 111 -6.61 -1.10 -5.39
CA ALA A 111 -7.84 -0.37 -5.17
C ALA A 111 -9.05 -1.30 -4.99
N LEU A 112 -9.19 -2.29 -5.88
CA LEU A 112 -10.33 -3.21 -5.89
C LEU A 112 -10.28 -4.22 -4.73
N PHE A 113 -9.11 -4.80 -4.47
CA PHE A 113 -8.95 -5.95 -3.58
C PHE A 113 -8.26 -5.63 -2.25
N GLY A 114 -7.58 -4.49 -2.15
CA GLY A 114 -6.89 -4.04 -0.93
C GLY A 114 -7.53 -2.84 -0.23
N ASN A 115 -8.47 -2.14 -0.88
CA ASN A 115 -9.03 -0.89 -0.34
C ASN A 115 -10.57 -0.84 -0.29
N LEU A 116 -11.27 -0.84 -1.43
CA LEU A 116 -12.70 -0.48 -1.50
C LEU A 116 -13.61 -1.32 -0.58
N GLY A 117 -13.26 -2.58 -0.33
CA GLY A 117 -14.04 -3.50 0.52
C GLY A 117 -13.82 -3.34 2.02
N TYR A 118 -12.84 -2.55 2.47
CA TYR A 118 -12.39 -2.55 3.87
C TYR A 118 -12.80 -1.31 4.64
N ALA A 119 -13.10 -1.49 5.93
CA ALA A 119 -13.38 -0.41 6.91
C ALA A 119 -14.40 0.66 6.43
N GLY A 120 -15.38 0.26 5.61
CA GLY A 120 -16.48 1.10 5.15
C GLY A 120 -16.01 2.34 4.36
N GLY A 121 -16.40 3.53 4.82
CA GLY A 121 -16.10 4.79 4.12
C GLY A 121 -14.60 5.08 3.96
N LEU A 122 -13.76 4.63 4.89
CA LEU A 122 -12.30 4.80 4.79
C LEU A 122 -11.73 4.01 3.61
N GLY A 123 -12.21 2.79 3.37
CA GLY A 123 -11.82 2.00 2.20
C GLY A 123 -12.26 2.64 0.90
N ILE A 124 -13.44 3.26 0.86
CA ILE A 124 -13.92 4.00 -0.32
C ILE A 124 -12.99 5.18 -0.64
N ILE A 125 -12.58 5.95 0.38
CA ILE A 125 -11.66 7.09 0.20
C ILE A 125 -10.29 6.60 -0.30
N CYS A 126 -9.69 5.63 0.39
CA CYS A 126 -8.37 5.08 0.02
C CYS A 126 -8.40 4.44 -1.38
N GLY A 127 -9.46 3.68 -1.68
CA GLY A 127 -9.67 3.03 -2.97
C GLY A 127 -9.85 4.06 -4.10
N SER A 128 -10.62 5.11 -3.88
CA SER A 128 -10.81 6.19 -4.85
C SER A 128 -9.50 6.92 -5.15
N PHE A 129 -8.71 7.23 -4.13
CA PHE A 129 -7.37 7.81 -4.31
C PHE A 129 -6.46 6.86 -5.10
N THR A 130 -6.49 5.56 -4.79
CA THR A 130 -5.68 4.55 -5.50
C THR A 130 -6.11 4.38 -6.96
N LEU A 131 -7.41 4.45 -7.26
CA LEU A 131 -7.92 4.48 -8.64
C LEU A 131 -7.44 5.70 -9.41
N LEU A 132 -7.33 6.86 -8.74
CA LEU A 132 -6.75 8.06 -9.34
C LEU A 132 -5.26 7.84 -9.68
N VAL A 133 -4.49 7.17 -8.82
CA VAL A 133 -3.11 6.76 -9.13
C VAL A 133 -3.06 5.84 -10.34
N ALA A 134 -3.95 4.84 -10.41
CA ALA A 134 -4.04 3.96 -11.57
C ALA A 134 -4.32 4.77 -12.84
N PHE A 135 -5.31 5.68 -12.81
CA PHE A 135 -5.60 6.56 -13.95
C PHE A 135 -4.38 7.37 -14.39
N PHE A 136 -3.66 8.02 -13.47
CA PHE A 136 -2.45 8.77 -13.82
C PHE A 136 -1.33 7.86 -14.32
N SER A 137 -1.22 6.63 -13.82
CA SER A 137 -0.27 5.64 -14.33
C SER A 137 -0.58 5.30 -15.79
N LEU A 138 -1.85 5.17 -16.17
CA LEU A 138 -2.26 4.97 -17.56
C LEU A 138 -1.91 6.19 -18.44
N VAL A 139 -2.07 7.41 -17.93
CA VAL A 139 -1.64 8.63 -18.63
C VAL A 139 -0.12 8.64 -18.82
N CYS A 140 0.64 8.32 -17.76
CA CYS A 140 2.09 8.22 -17.81
C CYS A 140 2.56 7.11 -18.77
N LEU A 141 1.87 5.99 -18.88
CA LEU A 141 2.19 4.94 -19.85
C LEU A 141 2.20 5.47 -21.29
N CYS A 142 1.28 6.37 -21.63
CA CYS A 142 1.19 6.97 -22.96
C CYS A 142 2.14 8.17 -23.15
N ALA A 143 2.42 8.92 -22.08
CA ALA A 143 3.12 10.21 -22.14
C ALA A 143 4.57 10.18 -21.66
N CYS A 144 4.98 9.13 -20.94
CA CYS A 144 6.26 9.02 -20.25
C CYS A 144 6.88 7.65 -20.53
N ASN A 145 8.15 7.62 -20.92
CA ASN A 145 8.93 6.39 -21.01
C ASN A 145 9.85 6.31 -19.80
N GLY A 146 9.54 5.44 -18.84
CA GLY A 146 10.38 5.25 -17.67
C GLY A 146 9.74 4.45 -16.52
N PRO A 147 10.53 4.15 -15.48
CA PRO A 147 10.05 3.45 -14.29
C PRO A 147 9.19 4.37 -13.40
N ALA A 148 8.24 3.77 -12.68
CA ALA A 148 7.45 4.45 -11.65
C ALA A 148 8.14 4.43 -10.26
N LYS A 149 9.38 3.93 -10.18
CA LYS A 149 10.14 3.82 -8.94
C LYS A 149 10.67 5.20 -8.52
N LEU A 150 10.62 5.50 -7.21
CA LEU A 150 11.15 6.76 -6.65
C LEU A 150 12.62 6.68 -6.26
N ASN A 151 13.15 5.46 -6.14
CA ASN A 151 14.54 5.20 -5.77
C ASN A 151 14.94 5.83 -4.43
N LEU A 152 14.09 5.67 -3.41
CA LEU A 152 14.35 6.18 -2.07
C LEU A 152 15.48 5.38 -1.40
N ASP A 153 16.48 6.08 -0.88
CA ASP A 153 17.55 5.48 -0.07
C ASP A 153 17.37 5.92 1.40
N PRO A 154 16.92 5.02 2.30
CA PRO A 154 16.68 5.36 3.70
C PRO A 154 17.99 5.49 4.49
N PHE A 155 19.12 5.06 3.92
CA PHE A 155 20.44 5.09 4.54
C PHE A 155 21.41 6.02 3.82
N SER A 156 20.94 6.82 2.86
CA SER A 156 21.77 7.87 2.26
C SER A 156 22.15 8.80 3.39
N ARG A 157 23.40 8.68 3.83
CA ARG A 157 23.97 9.43 4.94
C ARG A 157 23.79 10.90 4.61
N GLN A 158 22.82 11.52 5.27
CA GLN A 158 22.67 12.96 5.26
C GLN A 158 23.95 13.50 5.91
N ASP A 159 24.68 14.35 5.19
CA ASP A 159 25.88 15.08 5.62
C ASP A 159 25.55 16.05 6.77
N ILE A 160 25.00 15.54 7.87
CA ILE A 160 24.70 16.23 9.11
C ILE A 160 25.90 16.01 10.02
N LEU A 161 27.06 16.50 9.63
CA LEU A 161 28.18 16.87 10.52
C LEU A 161 29.15 17.86 9.83
N ASP A 162 28.69 18.67 8.86
CA ASP A 162 29.43 19.83 8.37
C ASP A 162 28.72 21.13 8.81
N PHE A 163 28.75 21.39 10.13
CA PHE A 163 28.57 22.72 10.72
C PHE A 163 29.70 22.99 11.71
#